data_AF-A0A7L3PUT5-F1
#
_entry.id   AF-A0A7L3PUT5-F1
#
_cell.length_a   1.000
_cell.length_b   1.000
_cell.length_c   1.000
_cell.angle_alpha   90.00
_cell.angle_beta   90.00
_cell.angle_gamma   90.00
#
_symmetry.space_group_name_H-M   'P 1'
#
loop_
_entity.id
_entity.type
_entity.pdbx_description
1 polymer ?
#
loop_
_entity_poly.entity_id
_entity_poly.type
_entity_poly.pdbx_seq_one_letter_code
_entity_poly.pdbx_strand_id
1 'polypeptide(L)'
;EHLKEKLEEYMVRFTKVRIVRTKKREGLIRTRLLGASLARGEVLTFLDSHCEVNVNWLPPLLNQIALNHKTIVCPMIDVIDHNHFGYEAQAGDAMRGAFDWEMYYKRIPIPPELQRADPSDPFESPVMAGGLFAVNRKWFWELGGYDPGLEIWGGEQYEISFKVWMCGGGMYDVPCSRVGHIYRKYVPYKVPSGTSLARNLKRVAETWMDEFAEYIYQRRPEYRHLSTGDISAQKELRKHLKCKDFKWFMAAVAWDVPKYYPPVEPPPAAWGEIRNVAANLCVDSKHGATGTELRLDICVKDGSERTWSHEQLFTFGWREDIRPGEPLHTRKFCFDAISHSSPVTLYDCHGMKGNQHWSYRKVRVTVGHLRGSDCLE
;
A
#
# COMPACT_ATOMS: atom_id res chain seq x y z
N GLU A 1 -6.42 22.54 -23.13
CA GLU A 1 -6.44 24.02 -23.24
C GLU A 1 -6.00 24.70 -21.95
N HIS A 2 -6.63 24.41 -20.80
CA HIS A 2 -6.36 25.08 -19.51
C HIS A 2 -4.91 25.03 -18.99
N LEU A 3 -4.14 23.98 -19.28
CA LEU A 3 -2.78 23.80 -18.73
C LEU A 3 -1.65 24.44 -19.58
N LYS A 4 -1.99 25.14 -20.67
CA LYS A 4 -1.03 25.82 -21.56
C LYS A 4 -0.95 27.31 -21.21
N GLU A 5 -1.18 28.19 -22.18
CA GLU A 5 -1.16 29.65 -22.05
C GLU A 5 -2.06 30.15 -20.92
N LYS A 6 -3.31 29.66 -20.83
CA LYS A 6 -4.24 30.01 -19.74
C LYS A 6 -3.67 29.81 -18.32
N LEU A 7 -2.85 28.76 -18.11
CA LEU A 7 -2.21 28.53 -16.81
C LEU A 7 -1.05 29.51 -16.59
N GLU A 8 -0.29 29.82 -17.63
CA GLU A 8 0.83 30.77 -17.56
C GLU A 8 0.29 32.17 -17.22
N GLU A 9 -0.72 32.64 -17.94
CA GLU A 9 -1.40 33.91 -17.68
C GLU A 9 -1.95 33.96 -16.24
N TYR A 10 -2.61 32.90 -15.79
CA TYR A 10 -3.17 32.83 -14.44
C TYR A 10 -2.08 32.94 -13.37
N MET A 11 -0.94 32.27 -13.57
CA MET A 11 0.12 32.13 -12.56
C MET A 11 1.08 33.33 -12.49
N VAL A 12 1.12 34.21 -13.49
CA VAL A 12 1.92 35.45 -13.47
C VAL A 12 1.63 36.32 -12.24
N ARG A 13 0.41 36.23 -11.69
CA ARG A 13 0.00 36.95 -10.47
C ARG A 13 0.72 36.49 -9.19
N PHE A 14 1.37 35.32 -9.22
CA PHE A 14 2.08 34.75 -8.06
C PHE A 14 3.59 34.69 -8.32
N THR A 15 4.33 35.71 -7.87
CA THR A 15 5.78 35.86 -8.13
C THR A 15 6.65 34.71 -7.62
N LYS A 16 6.16 33.94 -6.63
CA LYS A 16 6.85 32.75 -6.08
C LYS A 16 6.58 31.48 -6.89
N VAL A 17 5.62 31.48 -7.81
CA VAL A 17 5.23 30.31 -8.60
C VAL A 17 5.97 30.31 -9.92
N ARG A 18 6.56 29.16 -10.28
CA ARG A 18 7.25 28.97 -11.54
C ARG A 18 6.76 27.69 -12.21
N ILE A 19 6.41 27.79 -13.50
CA ILE A 19 6.03 26.65 -14.32
C ILE A 19 7.27 26.11 -15.05
N VAL A 20 7.45 24.79 -15.04
CA VAL A 20 8.47 24.08 -15.81
C VAL A 20 7.78 22.98 -16.61
N ARG A 21 8.10 22.89 -17.90
CA ARG A 21 7.48 21.91 -18.82
C ARG A 21 8.53 20.93 -19.33
N THR A 22 8.18 19.65 -19.36
CA THR A 22 8.98 18.62 -20.04
C THR A 22 8.72 18.66 -21.55
N LYS A 23 9.70 18.23 -22.35
CA LYS A 23 9.58 18.17 -23.82
C LYS A 23 8.74 16.98 -24.30
N LYS A 24 8.63 15.94 -23.46
CA LYS A 24 7.87 14.70 -23.71
C LYS A 24 7.27 14.18 -22.41
N ARG A 25 6.48 13.10 -22.47
CA ARG A 25 5.93 12.45 -21.28
C ARG A 25 7.06 11.72 -20.53
N GLU A 26 7.47 12.27 -19.40
CA GLU A 26 8.53 11.68 -18.56
C GLU A 26 7.99 10.73 -17.48
N GLY A 27 6.75 10.94 -17.03
CA GLY A 27 6.20 10.22 -15.87
C GLY A 27 6.50 10.91 -14.55
N LEU A 28 5.79 10.54 -13.48
CA LEU A 28 5.86 11.28 -12.23
C LEU A 28 7.28 11.29 -11.63
N ILE A 29 7.98 10.16 -11.69
CA ILE A 29 9.32 10.02 -11.10
C ILE A 29 10.30 11.01 -11.75
N ARG A 30 10.44 10.94 -13.07
CA ARG A 30 11.35 11.81 -13.83
C ARG A 30 10.92 13.28 -13.81
N THR A 31 9.62 13.57 -13.74
CA THR A 31 9.13 14.94 -13.55
C THR A 31 9.50 15.49 -12.16
N ARG A 32 9.43 14.67 -11.10
CA ARG A 32 9.91 15.06 -9.76
C ARG A 32 11.43 15.30 -9.75
N LEU A 33 12.21 14.46 -10.43
CA LEU A 33 13.66 14.66 -10.61
C LEU A 33 13.98 15.98 -11.32
N LEU A 34 13.23 16.36 -12.36
CA LEU A 34 13.39 17.65 -13.03
C LEU A 34 13.08 18.82 -12.09
N GLY A 35 12.02 18.73 -11.29
CA GLY A 35 11.71 19.74 -10.29
C GLY A 35 12.82 19.87 -9.25
N ALA A 36 13.30 18.74 -8.74
CA ALA A 36 14.38 18.67 -7.75
C ALA A 36 15.70 19.25 -8.28
N SER A 37 16.02 19.09 -9.57
CA SER A 37 17.28 19.56 -10.15
C SER A 37 17.30 21.08 -10.39
N LEU A 38 16.11 21.69 -10.49
CA LEU A 38 15.94 23.13 -10.65
C LEU A 38 15.73 23.86 -9.31
N ALA A 39 15.40 23.14 -8.25
CA ALA A 39 15.13 23.69 -6.94
C ALA A 39 16.38 24.29 -6.29
N ARG A 40 16.21 25.46 -5.65
CA ARG A 40 17.29 26.21 -5.00
C ARG A 40 17.22 26.20 -3.46
N GLY A 41 16.08 25.81 -2.90
CA GLY A 41 15.89 25.73 -1.46
C GLY A 41 16.77 24.66 -0.80
N GLU A 42 16.96 24.78 0.51
CA GLU A 42 17.72 23.80 1.31
C GLU A 42 16.97 22.48 1.48
N VAL A 43 15.64 22.56 1.55
CA VAL A 43 14.73 21.43 1.65
C VAL A 43 13.88 21.35 0.39
N LEU A 44 13.75 20.14 -0.15
CA LEU A 44 12.77 19.82 -1.18
C LEU A 44 11.48 19.36 -0.50
N THR A 45 10.34 19.87 -0.94
CA THR A 45 9.02 19.40 -0.50
C THR A 45 8.22 19.03 -1.73
N PHE A 46 7.80 17.77 -1.80
CA PHE A 46 6.99 17.25 -2.88
C PHE A 46 5.54 17.23 -2.46
N LEU A 47 4.67 17.73 -3.34
CA LEU A 47 3.22 17.68 -3.21
C LEU A 47 2.63 17.18 -4.53
N ASP A 48 1.56 16.39 -4.45
CA ASP A 48 0.75 16.08 -5.62
C ASP A 48 -0.09 17.29 -6.02
N SER A 49 -0.51 17.36 -7.29
CA SER A 49 -1.23 18.52 -7.85
C SER A 49 -2.69 18.67 -7.38
N HIS A 50 -3.13 17.81 -6.48
CA HIS A 50 -4.52 17.65 -6.02
C HIS A 50 -4.52 17.44 -4.50
N CYS A 51 -3.86 18.37 -3.82
CA CYS A 51 -3.72 18.42 -2.38
C CYS A 51 -4.17 19.76 -1.81
N GLU A 52 -4.59 19.76 -0.55
CA GLU A 52 -4.85 20.95 0.25
C GLU A 52 -4.03 20.86 1.53
N VAL A 53 -3.10 21.79 1.72
CA VAL A 53 -2.25 21.81 2.92
C VAL A 53 -2.99 22.43 4.09
N ASN A 54 -2.89 21.84 5.27
CA ASN A 54 -3.61 22.29 6.46
C ASN A 54 -2.83 23.37 7.22
N VAL A 55 -3.44 23.94 8.26
CA VAL A 55 -2.87 24.98 9.12
C VAL A 55 -1.53 24.50 9.69
N ASN A 56 -0.51 25.37 9.59
CA ASN A 56 0.81 25.15 10.17
C ASN A 56 1.52 23.85 9.75
N TRP A 57 1.23 23.32 8.55
CA TRP A 57 1.81 22.05 8.09
C TRP A 57 3.34 22.08 7.89
N LEU A 58 3.89 23.18 7.35
CA LEU A 58 5.29 23.20 6.91
C LEU A 58 6.33 23.28 8.05
N PRO A 59 6.20 24.16 9.07
CA PRO A 59 7.19 24.29 10.14
C PRO A 59 7.56 22.98 10.88
N PRO A 60 6.61 22.11 11.28
CA PRO A 60 6.97 20.86 11.98
C PRO A 60 7.75 19.89 11.08
N LEU A 61 7.52 19.88 9.76
CA LEU A 61 8.34 19.11 8.82
C LEU A 61 9.77 19.65 8.76
N LEU A 62 9.92 20.96 8.60
CA LEU A 62 11.24 21.61 8.51
C LEU A 62 12.04 21.44 9.79
N ASN A 63 11.40 21.51 10.95
CA ASN A 63 12.04 21.32 12.25
C ASN A 63 12.72 19.95 12.36
N GLN A 64 12.04 18.87 11.94
CA GLN A 64 12.61 17.53 11.99
C GLN A 64 13.83 17.36 11.07
N ILE A 65 13.81 17.98 9.89
CA ILE A 65 14.97 17.98 8.99
C ILE A 65 16.11 18.84 9.54
N ALA A 66 15.80 19.93 10.24
CA ALA A 66 16.81 20.77 10.89
C ALA A 66 17.54 20.02 12.02
N LEU A 67 16.82 19.18 12.78
CA LEU A 67 17.41 18.32 13.81
C LEU A 67 18.30 17.22 13.21
N ASN A 68 17.89 16.64 12.09
CA ASN A 68 18.68 15.66 11.37
C ASN A 68 18.46 15.77 9.85
N HIS A 69 19.47 16.30 9.14
CA HIS A 69 19.40 16.51 7.70
C HIS A 69 19.26 15.22 6.87
N LYS A 70 19.55 14.05 7.47
CA LYS A 70 19.36 12.73 6.82
C LYS A 70 17.97 12.14 7.03
N THR A 71 17.06 12.88 7.64
CA THR A 71 15.68 12.47 7.83
C THR A 71 14.83 12.87 6.63
N ILE A 72 13.99 11.95 6.17
CA ILE A 72 12.84 12.25 5.32
C ILE A 72 11.60 12.32 6.21
N VAL A 73 10.78 13.35 6.02
CA VAL A 73 9.54 13.52 6.79
C VAL A 73 8.31 13.56 5.91
N CYS A 74 7.25 12.94 6.37
CA CYS A 74 5.96 12.85 5.72
C CYS A 74 4.90 13.54 6.59
N PRO A 75 4.02 14.37 6.01
CA PRO A 75 2.82 14.80 6.70
C PRO A 75 1.83 13.64 6.82
N MET A 76 0.89 13.73 7.75
CA MET A 76 -0.34 12.95 7.69
C MET A 76 -1.08 13.28 6.41
N ILE A 77 -1.49 12.23 5.69
CA ILE A 77 -2.22 12.36 4.43
C ILE A 77 -3.69 12.14 4.72
N ASP A 78 -4.45 13.23 4.72
CA ASP A 78 -5.89 13.22 4.89
C ASP A 78 -6.58 12.93 3.55
N VAL A 79 -7.82 12.45 3.62
CA VAL A 79 -8.66 12.19 2.46
C VAL A 79 -9.46 13.44 2.14
N ILE A 80 -9.43 13.83 0.86
CA ILE A 80 -10.43 14.69 0.26
C ILE A 80 -11.30 13.79 -0.62
N ASP A 81 -12.57 13.59 -0.24
CA ASP A 81 -13.47 12.69 -0.97
C ASP A 81 -13.62 13.13 -2.43
N HIS A 82 -13.50 12.20 -3.36
CA HIS A 82 -13.48 12.51 -4.78
C HIS A 82 -14.85 12.90 -5.36
N ASN A 83 -15.95 12.71 -4.62
CA ASN A 83 -17.30 13.07 -5.05
C ASN A 83 -17.75 14.39 -4.40
N HIS A 84 -17.68 14.48 -3.07
CA HIS A 84 -18.21 15.62 -2.32
C HIS A 84 -17.13 16.51 -1.68
N PHE A 85 -15.85 16.18 -1.86
CA PHE A 85 -14.70 16.98 -1.38
C PHE A 85 -14.70 17.19 0.14
N GLY A 86 -15.32 16.28 0.90
CA GLY A 86 -15.23 16.29 2.35
C GLY A 86 -13.79 15.98 2.78
N TYR A 87 -13.30 16.71 3.77
CA TYR A 87 -11.97 16.53 4.33
C TYR A 87 -12.06 15.69 5.59
N GLU A 88 -11.38 14.54 5.62
CA GLU A 88 -11.34 13.65 6.78
C GLU A 88 -10.00 12.95 6.92
N ALA A 89 -9.66 12.52 8.14
CA ALA A 89 -8.50 11.66 8.34
C ALA A 89 -8.74 10.29 7.69
N GLN A 90 -7.67 9.65 7.22
CA GLN A 90 -7.74 8.25 6.80
C GLN A 90 -8.16 7.36 7.98
N ALA A 91 -8.86 6.25 7.69
CA ALA A 91 -9.20 5.26 8.70
C ALA A 91 -7.95 4.83 9.49
N GLY A 92 -8.05 4.84 10.82
CA GLY A 92 -6.94 4.56 11.74
C GLY A 92 -5.93 5.70 11.95
N ASP A 93 -6.11 6.85 11.28
CA ASP A 93 -5.29 8.06 11.41
C ASP A 93 -3.77 7.79 11.35
N ALA A 94 -3.05 7.97 12.47
CA ALA A 94 -1.63 7.69 12.59
C ALA A 94 -1.34 6.18 12.49
N MET A 95 -0.83 5.76 11.33
CA MET A 95 -0.45 4.38 11.04
C MET A 95 0.91 4.34 10.36
N ARG A 96 1.64 3.24 10.51
CA ARG A 96 2.93 3.00 9.84
C ARG A 96 2.69 2.54 8.41
N GLY A 97 3.45 3.07 7.45
CA GLY A 97 3.41 2.58 6.08
C GLY A 97 4.20 1.27 5.92
N ALA A 98 3.63 0.36 5.14
CA ALA A 98 4.10 -1.00 4.94
C ALA A 98 3.78 -1.48 3.50
N PHE A 99 3.98 -2.76 3.23
CA PHE A 99 3.62 -3.40 1.96
C PHE A 99 3.21 -4.86 2.15
N ASP A 100 2.43 -5.38 1.20
CA ASP A 100 2.31 -6.83 1.01
C ASP A 100 3.36 -7.33 0.01
N TRP A 101 3.53 -8.65 -0.10
CA TRP A 101 4.51 -9.27 -1.01
C TRP A 101 4.10 -9.24 -2.49
N GLU A 102 3.01 -8.55 -2.84
CA GLU A 102 2.73 -8.11 -4.21
C GLU A 102 3.15 -6.64 -4.44
N MET A 103 3.78 -6.02 -3.44
CA MET A 103 4.22 -4.62 -3.42
C MET A 103 3.06 -3.62 -3.53
N TYR A 104 1.88 -3.97 -3.01
CA TYR A 104 0.85 -2.96 -2.72
C TYR A 104 1.14 -2.26 -1.40
N TYR A 105 1.03 -0.93 -1.40
CA TYR A 105 1.23 -0.14 -0.19
C TYR A 105 0.13 -0.48 0.82
N LYS A 106 0.52 -0.61 2.08
CA LYS A 106 -0.36 -0.92 3.21
C LYS A 106 -0.12 0.07 4.34
N ARG A 107 -1.11 0.20 5.22
CA ARG A 107 -1.00 0.91 6.49
C ARG A 107 -1.25 -0.10 7.60
N ILE A 108 -0.34 -0.19 8.56
CA ILE A 108 -0.45 -1.08 9.72
C ILE A 108 -0.42 -0.25 11.01
N PRO A 109 -1.14 -0.68 12.07
CA PRO A 109 -1.20 0.10 13.31
C PRO A 109 0.18 0.20 13.96
N ILE A 110 0.44 1.30 14.68
CA ILE A 110 1.67 1.49 15.43
C ILE A 110 1.71 0.48 16.59
N PRO A 111 2.70 -0.43 16.64
CA PRO A 111 2.85 -1.37 17.76
C PRO A 111 2.93 -0.63 19.10
N PRO A 112 2.34 -1.14 20.18
CA PRO A 112 2.36 -0.48 21.49
C PRO A 112 3.77 -0.10 21.96
N GLU A 113 4.78 -0.92 21.67
CA GLU A 113 6.18 -0.65 22.03
C GLU A 113 6.83 0.51 21.24
N LEU A 114 6.21 0.95 20.13
CA LEU A 114 6.66 2.09 19.31
C LEU A 114 5.79 3.34 19.49
N GLN A 115 4.72 3.26 20.29
CA GLN A 115 3.88 4.41 20.56
C GLN A 115 4.66 5.43 21.41
N ARG A 116 4.63 6.69 20.97
CA ARG A 116 5.22 7.81 21.70
C ARG A 116 4.35 8.16 22.92
N ALA A 117 4.97 8.74 23.93
CA ALA A 117 4.25 9.22 25.12
C ALA A 117 3.27 10.34 24.75
N ASP A 118 3.70 11.27 23.90
CA ASP A 118 2.81 12.22 23.24
C ASP A 118 2.43 11.65 21.85
N PRO A 119 1.16 11.35 21.57
CA PRO A 119 0.74 10.82 20.28
C PRO A 119 0.90 11.80 19.11
N SER A 120 1.18 13.08 19.39
CA SER A 120 1.47 14.09 18.37
C SER A 120 2.95 14.14 17.95
N ASP A 121 3.83 13.45 18.67
CA ASP A 121 5.25 13.38 18.34
C ASP A 121 5.49 12.59 17.04
N PRO A 122 6.52 12.98 16.25
CA PRO A 122 6.93 12.21 15.08
C PRO A 122 7.24 10.75 15.41
N PHE A 123 6.77 9.85 14.55
CA PHE A 123 6.98 8.41 14.67
C PHE A 123 7.63 7.82 13.42
N GLU A 124 8.40 6.76 13.61
CA GLU A 124 9.13 6.12 12.52
C GLU A 124 8.19 5.34 11.60
N SER A 125 8.38 5.49 10.29
CA SER A 125 7.58 4.83 9.25
C SER A 125 8.49 4.03 8.32
N PRO A 126 8.28 2.71 8.13
CA PRO A 126 9.13 1.91 7.25
C PRO A 126 9.06 2.33 5.78
N VAL A 127 7.86 2.68 5.30
CA VAL A 127 7.60 3.04 3.91
C VAL A 127 6.68 4.25 3.83
N MET A 128 7.03 5.27 3.03
CA MET A 128 6.13 6.39 2.77
C MET A 128 5.06 6.05 1.72
N ALA A 129 3.93 6.76 1.74
CA ALA A 129 2.94 6.66 0.66
C ALA A 129 3.50 7.13 -0.70
N GLY A 130 4.42 8.10 -0.70
CA GLY A 130 5.20 8.55 -1.85
C GLY A 130 4.87 9.93 -2.39
N GLY A 131 3.60 10.37 -2.31
CA GLY A 131 3.13 11.65 -2.86
C GLY A 131 3.70 12.89 -2.17
N LEU A 132 3.73 12.83 -0.84
CA LEU A 132 3.90 13.98 0.03
C LEU A 132 5.03 13.71 1.01
N PHE A 133 6.13 14.46 0.87
CA PHE A 133 7.27 14.38 1.80
C PHE A 133 8.19 15.60 1.66
N ALA A 134 9.00 15.84 2.68
CA ALA A 134 10.09 16.79 2.65
C ALA A 134 11.43 16.10 2.95
N VAL A 135 12.49 16.59 2.31
CA VAL A 135 13.85 16.03 2.43
C VAL A 135 14.88 17.13 2.23
N ASN A 136 16.00 17.09 2.96
CA ASN A 136 17.13 17.96 2.66
C ASN A 136 17.61 17.74 1.22
N ARG A 137 17.75 18.82 0.44
CA ARG A 137 18.08 18.75 -0.99
C ARG A 137 19.43 18.07 -1.24
N LYS A 138 20.43 18.33 -0.40
CA LYS A 138 21.75 17.71 -0.53
C LYS A 138 21.64 16.21 -0.25
N TRP A 139 20.95 15.83 0.83
CA TRP A 139 20.71 14.43 1.16
C TRP A 139 19.95 13.67 0.07
N PHE A 140 18.93 14.28 -0.53
CA PHE A 140 18.20 13.68 -1.65
C PHE A 140 19.13 13.30 -2.82
N TRP A 141 20.08 14.17 -3.16
CA TRP A 141 21.05 13.91 -4.23
C TRP A 141 22.21 13.00 -3.80
N GLU A 142 22.60 13.01 -2.52
CA GLU A 142 23.53 12.01 -1.96
C GLU A 142 22.94 10.59 -2.08
N LEU A 143 21.63 10.43 -1.90
CA LEU A 143 20.89 9.18 -2.17
C LEU A 143 20.70 8.87 -3.67
N GLY A 144 21.20 9.73 -4.57
CA GLY A 144 21.02 9.62 -6.03
C GLY A 144 19.61 9.95 -6.52
N GLY A 145 18.75 10.55 -5.69
CA GLY A 145 17.34 10.78 -5.96
C GLY A 145 16.58 9.47 -6.20
N TYR A 146 15.70 9.47 -7.20
CA TYR A 146 15.02 8.27 -7.70
C TYR A 146 15.78 7.64 -8.86
N ASP A 147 15.60 6.33 -9.04
CA ASP A 147 16.06 5.60 -10.22
C ASP A 147 15.39 6.17 -11.48
N PRO A 148 16.15 6.78 -12.42
CA PRO A 148 15.60 7.38 -13.62
C PRO A 148 15.00 6.34 -14.59
N GLY A 149 15.28 5.04 -14.37
CA GLY A 149 14.68 3.93 -15.11
C GLY A 149 13.24 3.60 -14.70
N LEU A 150 12.75 4.17 -13.59
CA LEU A 150 11.35 4.06 -13.19
C LEU A 150 10.45 4.88 -14.13
N GLU A 151 9.43 4.22 -14.66
CA GLU A 151 8.46 4.81 -15.59
C GLU A 151 7.23 5.37 -14.86
N ILE A 152 6.47 6.21 -15.57
CA ILE A 152 5.14 6.76 -15.27
C ILE A 152 4.68 6.83 -13.80
N TRP A 153 4.46 5.70 -13.12
CA TRP A 153 3.95 5.62 -11.75
C TRP A 153 4.39 4.32 -11.04
N GLY A 154 4.72 4.43 -9.76
CA GLY A 154 4.89 3.33 -8.81
C GLY A 154 6.31 2.78 -8.72
N GLY A 155 6.71 2.41 -7.51
CA GLY A 155 8.03 1.87 -7.18
C GLY A 155 8.93 2.89 -6.48
N GLU A 156 8.80 4.18 -6.81
CA GLU A 156 9.65 5.24 -6.28
C GLU A 156 9.52 5.41 -4.77
N GLN A 157 8.33 5.17 -4.22
CA GLN A 157 8.08 5.25 -2.78
C GLN A 157 8.85 4.15 -2.03
N TYR A 158 8.94 2.94 -2.59
CA TYR A 158 9.70 1.85 -2.00
C TYR A 158 11.19 2.10 -2.13
N GLU A 159 11.64 2.51 -3.32
CA GLU A 159 13.06 2.79 -3.57
C GLU A 159 13.62 3.81 -2.57
N ILE A 160 12.96 4.96 -2.41
CA ILE A 160 13.46 6.01 -1.52
C ILE A 160 13.34 5.63 -0.05
N SER A 161 12.30 4.87 0.32
CA SER A 161 12.11 4.36 1.69
C SER A 161 13.23 3.38 2.07
N PHE A 162 13.58 2.47 1.17
CA PHE A 162 14.68 1.53 1.40
C PHE A 162 16.03 2.25 1.43
N LYS A 163 16.27 3.19 0.50
CA LYS A 163 17.47 4.03 0.48
C LYS A 163 17.68 4.76 1.80
N VAL A 164 16.67 5.50 2.29
CA VAL A 164 16.85 6.33 3.47
C VAL A 164 17.17 5.49 4.70
N TRP A 165 16.48 4.38 4.91
CA TRP A 165 16.72 3.51 6.06
C TRP A 165 18.04 2.73 5.94
N MET A 166 18.26 2.06 4.81
CA MET A 166 19.41 1.17 4.64
C MET A 166 20.73 1.96 4.53
N CYS A 167 20.69 3.21 4.07
CA CYS A 167 21.89 4.03 3.83
C CYS A 167 22.13 5.09 4.91
N GLY A 168 21.56 4.93 6.11
CA GLY A 168 21.94 5.70 7.30
C GLY A 168 21.16 6.99 7.57
N GLY A 169 19.98 7.14 6.98
CA GLY A 169 18.99 8.14 7.34
C GLY A 169 17.85 7.56 8.17
N GLY A 170 16.76 8.30 8.28
CA GLY A 170 15.51 7.85 8.91
C GLY A 170 14.29 8.42 8.22
N MET A 171 13.13 7.83 8.45
CA MET A 171 11.87 8.30 7.88
C MET A 171 10.78 8.39 8.94
N TYR A 172 10.13 9.56 8.99
CA TYR A 172 9.17 9.88 10.04
C TYR A 172 7.89 10.44 9.45
N ASP A 173 6.80 9.98 10.01
CA ASP A 173 5.49 10.58 9.86
C ASP A 173 5.30 11.61 10.98
N VAL A 174 4.83 12.82 10.65
CA VAL A 174 4.74 13.97 11.56
C VAL A 174 3.26 14.32 11.82
N PRO A 175 2.66 13.87 12.94
CA PRO A 175 1.22 14.06 13.22
C PRO A 175 0.75 15.52 13.17
N CYS A 176 1.58 16.46 13.63
CA CYS A 176 1.27 17.90 13.60
C CYS A 176 1.26 18.53 12.20
N SER A 177 1.72 17.82 11.17
CA SER A 177 1.67 18.28 9.78
C SER A 177 0.62 17.48 9.03
N ARG A 178 -0.42 18.12 8.51
CA ARG A 178 -1.49 17.44 7.77
C ARG A 178 -1.71 18.05 6.39
N VAL A 179 -1.96 17.19 5.41
CA VAL A 179 -2.24 17.58 4.02
C VAL A 179 -3.34 16.68 3.47
N GLY A 180 -4.45 17.27 3.04
CA GLY A 180 -5.51 16.55 2.32
C GLY A 180 -5.06 16.18 0.90
N HIS A 181 -5.46 14.99 0.45
CA HIS A 181 -5.17 14.45 -0.88
C HIS A 181 -6.42 13.82 -1.49
N ILE A 182 -6.66 14.11 -2.78
CA ILE A 182 -7.79 13.50 -3.50
C ILE A 182 -7.39 12.09 -4.00
N TYR A 183 -7.91 11.06 -3.34
CA TYR A 183 -7.83 9.68 -3.81
C TYR A 183 -8.79 9.46 -4.97
N ARG A 184 -8.24 9.29 -6.17
CA ARG A 184 -9.03 9.18 -7.40
C ARG A 184 -9.84 7.88 -7.42
N LYS A 185 -11.09 7.96 -7.87
CA LYS A 185 -11.93 6.78 -8.17
C LYS A 185 -11.30 5.83 -9.20
N TYR A 186 -10.65 6.41 -10.21
CA TYR A 186 -9.93 5.69 -11.27
C TYR A 186 -8.82 6.57 -11.84
N VAL A 187 -7.82 5.96 -12.48
CA VAL A 187 -6.72 6.67 -13.14
C VAL A 187 -7.23 7.27 -14.46
N PRO A 188 -7.28 8.61 -14.63
CA PRO A 188 -7.91 9.21 -15.81
C PRO A 188 -6.95 9.37 -16.99
N TYR A 189 -5.65 9.21 -16.79
CA TYR A 189 -4.64 9.41 -17.82
C TYR A 189 -4.25 8.09 -18.50
N LYS A 190 -3.90 8.19 -19.78
CA LYS A 190 -3.33 7.07 -20.53
C LYS A 190 -1.87 6.84 -20.12
N VAL A 191 -1.53 5.57 -19.96
CA VAL A 191 -0.16 5.08 -19.79
C VAL A 191 0.34 4.66 -21.18
N PRO A 192 1.55 5.10 -21.61
CA PRO A 192 2.12 4.66 -22.89
C PRO A 192 2.21 3.13 -23.00
N SER A 193 2.05 2.61 -24.21
CA SER A 193 2.22 1.16 -24.46
C SER A 193 3.64 0.71 -24.10
N GLY A 194 3.76 -0.48 -23.51
CA GLY A 194 5.04 -1.05 -23.06
C GLY A 194 5.51 -0.57 -21.68
N THR A 195 4.79 0.34 -21.03
CA THR A 195 5.06 0.70 -19.63
C THR A 195 4.40 -0.29 -18.68
N SER A 196 5.15 -0.73 -17.67
CA SER A 196 4.67 -1.70 -16.69
C SER A 196 5.13 -1.37 -15.28
N LEU A 197 4.17 -1.30 -14.35
CA LEU A 197 4.44 -1.24 -12.91
C LEU A 197 5.33 -2.41 -12.48
N ALA A 198 5.14 -3.59 -13.08
CA ALA A 198 5.95 -4.77 -12.79
C ALA A 198 7.43 -4.53 -13.06
N ARG A 199 7.77 -3.77 -14.11
CA ARG A 199 9.17 -3.45 -14.43
C ARG A 199 9.78 -2.55 -13.37
N ASN A 200 9.05 -1.52 -12.95
CA ASN A 200 9.49 -0.64 -11.87
C ASN A 200 9.72 -1.40 -10.57
N LEU A 201 8.74 -2.20 -10.15
CA LEU A 201 8.83 -3.00 -8.93
C LEU A 201 9.98 -4.00 -9.00
N LYS A 202 10.20 -4.66 -10.15
CA LYS A 202 11.33 -5.56 -10.33
C LYS A 202 12.67 -4.83 -10.23
N ARG A 203 12.82 -3.62 -10.80
CA ARG A 203 14.05 -2.82 -10.65
C ARG A 203 14.34 -2.50 -9.18
N VAL A 204 13.32 -2.14 -8.41
CA VAL A 204 13.45 -1.90 -6.97
C VAL A 204 13.84 -3.18 -6.24
N ALA A 205 13.13 -4.29 -6.49
CA ALA A 205 13.38 -5.58 -5.85
C ALA A 205 14.81 -6.08 -6.09
N GLU A 206 15.25 -6.12 -7.35
CA GLU A 206 16.58 -6.57 -7.76
C GLU A 206 17.73 -5.68 -7.25
N THR A 207 17.44 -4.43 -6.90
CA THR A 207 18.45 -3.48 -6.42
C THR A 207 18.52 -3.45 -4.89
N TRP A 208 17.38 -3.54 -4.21
CA TRP A 208 17.27 -3.20 -2.78
C TRP A 208 16.75 -4.33 -1.89
N MET A 209 16.06 -5.34 -2.42
CA MET A 209 15.33 -6.33 -1.61
C MET A 209 16.08 -7.65 -1.38
N ASP A 210 17.27 -7.82 -1.96
CA ASP A 210 18.12 -9.01 -1.79
C ASP A 210 17.33 -10.33 -1.99
N GLU A 211 17.52 -11.31 -1.13
CA GLU A 211 16.81 -12.59 -1.18
C GLU A 211 15.29 -12.46 -1.03
N PHE A 212 14.78 -11.35 -0.49
CA PHE A 212 13.35 -11.15 -0.28
C PHE A 212 12.59 -10.83 -1.57
N ALA A 213 13.29 -10.46 -2.66
CA ALA A 213 12.68 -10.33 -3.99
C ALA A 213 11.98 -11.63 -4.43
N GLU A 214 12.49 -12.78 -3.98
CA GLU A 214 11.93 -14.10 -4.26
C GLU A 214 10.48 -14.26 -3.79
N TYR A 215 10.12 -13.65 -2.65
CA TYR A 215 8.74 -13.72 -2.13
C TYR A 215 7.73 -12.97 -3.00
N ILE A 216 8.20 -11.99 -3.79
CA ILE A 216 7.38 -11.33 -4.82
C ILE A 216 7.21 -12.28 -6.00
N TYR A 217 8.29 -12.92 -6.44
CA TYR A 217 8.27 -13.81 -7.61
C TYR A 217 7.47 -15.08 -7.38
N GLN A 218 7.32 -15.54 -6.14
CA GLN A 218 6.42 -16.64 -5.78
C GLN A 218 4.94 -16.27 -6.00
N ARG A 219 4.57 -14.99 -5.86
CA ARG A 219 3.19 -14.48 -6.04
C ARG A 219 2.94 -13.95 -7.45
N ARG A 220 4.00 -13.49 -8.12
CA ARG A 220 4.01 -12.96 -9.48
C ARG A 220 5.09 -13.65 -10.32
N PRO A 221 4.90 -14.94 -10.70
CA PRO A 221 5.93 -15.71 -11.43
C PRO A 221 6.39 -15.06 -12.74
N GLU A 222 5.52 -14.28 -13.38
CA GLU A 222 5.81 -13.52 -14.59
C GLU A 222 6.95 -12.51 -14.40
N TYR A 223 7.23 -12.09 -13.16
CA TYR A 223 8.33 -11.16 -12.87
C TYR A 223 9.69 -11.82 -13.07
N ARG A 224 9.84 -13.15 -12.97
CA ARG A 224 11.14 -13.82 -13.13
C ARG A 224 11.77 -13.56 -14.49
N HIS A 225 10.97 -13.67 -15.54
CA HIS A 225 11.43 -13.53 -16.92
C HIS A 225 11.31 -12.10 -17.46
N LEU A 226 10.74 -11.18 -16.67
CA LEU A 226 10.64 -9.76 -17.05
C LEU A 226 12.01 -9.08 -17.02
N SER A 227 12.41 -8.39 -18.09
CA SER A 227 13.65 -7.63 -18.09
C SER A 227 13.54 -6.39 -17.19
N THR A 228 14.53 -6.15 -16.34
CA THR A 228 14.66 -4.92 -15.55
C THR A 228 15.18 -3.74 -16.37
N GLY A 229 15.72 -3.99 -17.58
CA GLY A 229 16.69 -3.09 -18.19
C GLY A 229 18.00 -3.04 -17.37
N ASP A 230 18.85 -2.07 -17.65
CA ASP A 230 20.11 -1.90 -16.91
C ASP A 230 19.88 -1.27 -15.53
N ILE A 231 20.37 -1.95 -14.49
CA ILE A 231 20.34 -1.52 -13.08
C ILE A 231 21.75 -1.42 -12.49
N SER A 232 22.80 -1.50 -13.31
CA SER A 232 24.20 -1.52 -12.85
C SER A 232 24.54 -0.26 -12.05
N ALA A 233 24.14 0.92 -12.55
CA ALA A 233 24.35 2.19 -11.85
C ALA A 233 23.65 2.24 -10.47
N GLN A 234 22.46 1.64 -10.36
CA GLN A 234 21.72 1.60 -9.08
C GLN A 234 22.37 0.64 -8.08
N LYS A 235 22.86 -0.52 -8.55
CA LYS A 235 23.62 -1.47 -7.73
C LYS A 235 24.95 -0.86 -7.26
N GLU A 236 25.66 -0.14 -8.11
CA GLU A 236 26.90 0.55 -7.75
C GLU A 236 26.65 1.69 -6.75
N LEU A 237 25.57 2.47 -6.92
CA LEU A 237 25.16 3.48 -5.95
C LEU A 237 24.95 2.87 -4.56
N ARG A 238 24.21 1.76 -4.47
CA ARG A 238 23.98 1.05 -3.19
C ARG A 238 25.28 0.62 -2.52
N LYS A 239 26.23 0.07 -3.30
CA LYS A 239 27.56 -0.31 -2.79
C LYS A 239 28.35 0.90 -2.30
N HIS A 240 28.37 1.99 -3.09
CA HIS A 240 29.10 3.21 -2.77
C HIS A 240 28.61 3.86 -1.47
N LEU A 241 27.29 3.89 -1.26
CA LEU A 241 26.67 4.40 -0.04
C LEU A 241 26.85 3.48 1.19
N LYS A 242 27.43 2.29 1.02
CA LYS A 242 27.66 1.30 2.08
C LYS A 242 26.39 0.98 2.85
N CYS A 243 25.28 0.82 2.12
CA CYS A 243 23.99 0.55 2.72
C CYS A 243 23.95 -0.84 3.38
N LYS A 244 23.14 -0.97 4.41
CA LYS A 244 22.80 -2.24 5.05
C LYS A 244 22.03 -3.16 4.08
N ASP A 245 21.92 -4.44 4.43
CA ASP A 245 21.12 -5.40 3.65
C ASP A 245 19.62 -5.25 3.95
N PHE A 246 18.78 -5.84 3.09
CA PHE A 246 17.34 -5.78 3.26
C PHE A 246 16.86 -6.61 4.44
N LYS A 247 17.63 -7.64 4.81
CA LYS A 247 17.38 -8.42 6.03
C LYS A 247 17.44 -7.52 7.28
N TRP A 248 18.41 -6.62 7.37
CA TRP A 248 18.46 -5.62 8.43
C TRP A 248 17.25 -4.69 8.39
N PHE A 249 16.83 -4.22 7.20
CA PHE A 249 15.63 -3.39 7.08
C PHE A 249 14.39 -4.10 7.63
N MET A 250 14.18 -5.36 7.22
CA MET A 250 13.06 -6.17 7.70
C MET A 250 13.14 -6.49 9.20
N ALA A 251 14.34 -6.66 9.76
CA ALA A 251 14.52 -7.03 11.16
C ALA A 251 14.52 -5.83 12.12
N ALA A 252 15.02 -4.67 11.69
CA ALA A 252 15.20 -3.50 12.55
C ALA A 252 14.14 -2.41 12.33
N VAL A 253 13.68 -2.22 11.09
CA VAL A 253 12.77 -1.12 10.72
C VAL A 253 11.35 -1.63 10.52
N ALA A 254 11.18 -2.69 9.73
CA ALA A 254 9.90 -3.23 9.28
C ALA A 254 9.55 -4.58 9.95
N TRP A 255 9.99 -4.79 11.19
CA TRP A 255 9.88 -6.06 11.93
C TRP A 255 8.42 -6.46 12.23
N ASP A 256 7.52 -5.49 12.25
CA ASP A 256 6.08 -5.65 12.44
C ASP A 256 5.33 -6.00 11.14
N VAL A 257 5.92 -5.75 9.97
CA VAL A 257 5.28 -6.04 8.67
C VAL A 257 4.95 -7.53 8.51
N PRO A 258 5.84 -8.50 8.81
CA PRO A 258 5.53 -9.92 8.69
C PRO A 258 4.38 -10.41 9.58
N LYS A 259 4.03 -9.70 10.67
CA LYS A 259 2.85 -10.04 11.48
C LYS A 259 1.55 -9.90 10.67
N TYR A 260 1.53 -8.93 9.77
CA TYR A 260 0.38 -8.65 8.90
C TYR A 260 0.57 -9.24 7.52
N TYR A 261 1.77 -9.28 6.95
CA TYR A 261 2.02 -9.77 5.60
C TYR A 261 3.26 -10.67 5.65
N PRO A 262 3.12 -11.92 6.11
CA PRO A 262 4.26 -12.83 6.24
C PRO A 262 4.81 -13.19 4.85
N PRO A 263 6.14 -13.27 4.69
CA PRO A 263 6.76 -13.67 3.42
C PRO A 263 6.23 -15.02 2.92
N VAL A 264 6.08 -15.96 3.84
CA VAL A 264 5.43 -17.26 3.64
C VAL A 264 4.20 -17.30 4.53
N GLU A 265 3.02 -17.41 3.92
CA GLU A 265 1.78 -17.50 4.66
C GLU A 265 1.65 -18.85 5.37
N PRO A 266 1.20 -18.89 6.65
CA PRO A 266 0.87 -20.14 7.30
C PRO A 266 -0.22 -20.91 6.54
N PRO A 267 -0.24 -22.26 6.63
CA PRO A 267 -1.26 -23.06 5.96
C PRO A 267 -2.67 -22.71 6.46
N PRO A 268 -3.70 -22.81 5.60
CA PRO A 268 -5.08 -22.58 6.00
C PRO A 268 -5.54 -23.66 6.99
N ALA A 269 -6.50 -23.32 7.85
CA ALA A 269 -7.08 -24.27 8.80
C ALA A 269 -8.03 -25.27 8.12
N ALA A 270 -8.73 -24.83 7.07
CA ALA A 270 -9.59 -25.65 6.23
C ALA A 270 -9.78 -24.99 4.87
N TRP A 271 -10.12 -25.77 3.84
CA TRP A 271 -10.58 -25.27 2.56
C TRP A 271 -11.47 -26.30 1.87
N GLY A 272 -12.33 -25.84 0.96
CA GLY A 272 -13.28 -26.67 0.22
C GLY A 272 -14.67 -26.04 0.21
N GLU A 273 -15.69 -26.87 -0.02
CA GLU A 273 -17.09 -26.45 0.09
C GLU A 273 -17.52 -26.27 1.56
N ILE A 274 -18.42 -25.31 1.79
CA ILE A 274 -19.11 -25.14 3.07
C ILE A 274 -20.53 -25.66 2.88
N ARG A 275 -20.79 -26.90 3.34
CA ARG A 275 -22.11 -27.55 3.22
C ARG A 275 -22.90 -27.45 4.51
N ASN A 276 -24.11 -26.92 4.44
CA ASN A 276 -25.08 -26.99 5.53
C ASN A 276 -25.67 -28.40 5.60
N VAL A 277 -25.52 -29.07 6.76
CA VAL A 277 -25.92 -30.47 6.94
C VAL A 277 -27.43 -30.66 6.89
N ALA A 278 -28.21 -29.72 7.42
CA ALA A 278 -29.67 -29.83 7.52
C ALA A 278 -30.35 -29.60 6.17
N ALA A 279 -29.93 -28.57 5.43
CA ALA A 279 -30.47 -28.24 4.12
C ALA A 279 -29.87 -29.09 2.99
N ASN A 280 -28.70 -29.70 3.23
CA ASN A 280 -27.88 -30.36 2.20
C ASN A 280 -27.59 -29.45 0.99
N LEU A 281 -27.40 -28.16 1.28
CA LEU A 281 -27.03 -27.10 0.34
C LEU A 281 -25.64 -26.55 0.70
N CYS A 282 -24.98 -25.95 -0.28
CA CYS A 282 -23.65 -25.37 -0.12
C CYS A 282 -23.71 -23.84 -0.15
N VAL A 283 -22.84 -23.19 0.62
CA VAL A 283 -22.65 -21.74 0.51
C VAL A 283 -22.13 -21.42 -0.89
N ASP A 284 -22.70 -20.39 -1.51
CA ASP A 284 -22.33 -19.91 -2.84
C ASP A 284 -22.24 -18.39 -2.79
N SER A 285 -21.09 -17.84 -3.17
CA SER A 285 -20.88 -16.39 -3.24
C SER A 285 -21.30 -15.77 -4.56
N LYS A 286 -21.67 -16.57 -5.57
CA LYS A 286 -22.09 -16.11 -6.91
C LYS A 286 -21.11 -15.13 -7.56
N HIS A 287 -19.82 -15.26 -7.27
CA HIS A 287 -18.77 -14.32 -7.66
C HIS A 287 -19.06 -12.85 -7.26
N GLY A 288 -19.85 -12.66 -6.20
CA GLY A 288 -20.21 -11.36 -5.65
C GLY A 288 -19.00 -10.52 -5.24
N ALA A 289 -19.21 -9.21 -5.17
CA ALA A 289 -18.24 -8.25 -4.65
C ALA A 289 -18.66 -7.74 -3.26
N THR A 290 -17.98 -6.72 -2.75
CA THR A 290 -18.31 -6.03 -1.49
C THR A 290 -19.81 -5.70 -1.41
N GLY A 291 -20.44 -6.11 -0.31
CA GLY A 291 -21.88 -5.96 -0.04
C GLY A 291 -22.76 -7.12 -0.53
N THR A 292 -22.20 -8.13 -1.21
CA THR A 292 -23.01 -9.27 -1.69
C THR A 292 -23.31 -10.23 -0.55
N GLU A 293 -24.60 -10.49 -0.30
CA GLU A 293 -25.04 -11.51 0.66
C GLU A 293 -24.70 -12.92 0.16
N LEU A 294 -24.21 -13.76 1.08
CA LEU A 294 -24.00 -15.17 0.84
C LEU A 294 -25.32 -15.92 0.80
N ARG A 295 -25.41 -16.92 -0.08
CA ARG A 295 -26.61 -17.73 -0.27
C ARG A 295 -26.29 -19.20 -0.16
N LEU A 296 -27.32 -19.99 0.11
CA LEU A 296 -27.27 -21.45 -0.03
C LEU A 296 -27.78 -21.83 -1.43
N ASP A 297 -27.06 -22.70 -2.11
CA ASP A 297 -27.40 -23.24 -3.42
C ASP A 297 -27.09 -24.74 -3.50
N ILE A 298 -27.53 -25.40 -4.56
CA ILE A 298 -27.25 -26.81 -4.82
C ILE A 298 -25.73 -27.02 -4.89
N CYS A 299 -25.22 -28.00 -4.12
CA CYS A 299 -23.80 -28.31 -4.10
C CYS A 299 -23.32 -28.80 -5.46
N VAL A 300 -22.32 -28.13 -6.01
CA VAL A 300 -21.68 -28.47 -7.29
C VAL A 300 -20.61 -29.54 -7.03
N LYS A 301 -20.77 -30.73 -7.62
CA LYS A 301 -19.78 -31.81 -7.48
C LYS A 301 -18.53 -31.53 -8.32
N ASP A 302 -17.37 -31.96 -7.82
CA ASP A 302 -16.13 -31.98 -8.62
C ASP A 302 -16.37 -32.70 -9.95
N GLY A 303 -16.20 -31.98 -11.07
CA GLY A 303 -16.31 -32.50 -12.43
C GLY A 303 -17.57 -32.13 -13.21
N SER A 304 -18.60 -31.52 -12.61
CA SER A 304 -19.63 -30.83 -13.41
C SER A 304 -19.02 -29.58 -14.05
N GLU A 305 -19.42 -29.25 -15.28
CA GLU A 305 -18.95 -28.04 -15.97
C GLU A 305 -18.95 -26.87 -14.97
N ARG A 306 -17.75 -26.33 -14.69
CA ARG A 306 -17.54 -25.10 -13.93
C ARG A 306 -18.21 -23.97 -14.70
N THR A 307 -19.54 -23.95 -14.69
CA THR A 307 -20.35 -22.87 -15.19
C THR A 307 -19.98 -21.68 -14.32
N TRP A 308 -19.75 -20.53 -14.96
CA TRP A 308 -19.39 -19.26 -14.32
C TRP A 308 -20.46 -18.74 -13.32
N SER A 309 -21.47 -19.55 -12.99
CA SER A 309 -22.62 -19.23 -12.16
C SER A 309 -22.46 -19.65 -10.68
N HIS A 310 -21.41 -20.39 -10.32
CA HIS A 310 -21.23 -20.92 -8.96
C HIS A 310 -19.81 -20.69 -8.41
N GLU A 311 -19.73 -20.14 -7.19
CA GLU A 311 -18.49 -19.99 -6.44
C GLU A 311 -18.66 -20.59 -5.05
N GLN A 312 -18.35 -21.89 -4.92
CA GLN A 312 -18.61 -22.67 -3.70
C GLN A 312 -17.33 -23.15 -3.00
N LEU A 313 -16.15 -22.77 -3.49
CA LEU A 313 -14.88 -23.05 -2.84
C LEU A 313 -14.51 -21.91 -1.92
N PHE A 314 -14.22 -22.22 -0.66
CA PHE A 314 -13.79 -21.26 0.34
C PHE A 314 -12.54 -21.75 1.06
N THR A 315 -11.77 -20.79 1.57
CA THR A 315 -10.60 -21.03 2.41
C THR A 315 -10.81 -20.36 3.75
N PHE A 316 -10.66 -21.14 4.83
CA PHE A 316 -10.54 -20.62 6.18
C PHE A 316 -9.05 -20.35 6.46
N GLY A 317 -8.67 -19.10 6.28
CA GLY A 317 -7.29 -18.65 6.27
C GLY A 317 -6.65 -18.61 7.65
N TRP A 318 -5.32 -18.51 7.68
CA TRP A 318 -4.53 -18.39 8.89
C TRP A 318 -4.83 -17.12 9.71
N ARG A 319 -5.53 -16.13 9.13
CA ARG A 319 -5.99 -14.92 9.82
C ARG A 319 -7.33 -15.12 10.54
N GLU A 320 -7.85 -16.35 10.55
CA GLU A 320 -9.15 -16.69 11.11
C GLU A 320 -10.31 -15.97 10.38
N ASP A 321 -10.13 -15.78 9.07
CA ASP A 321 -11.10 -15.24 8.12
C ASP A 321 -11.50 -16.27 7.05
N ILE A 322 -12.71 -16.16 6.50
CA ILE A 322 -13.21 -17.05 5.45
C ILE A 322 -13.29 -16.26 4.13
N ARG A 323 -12.65 -16.77 3.07
CA ARG A 323 -12.58 -16.11 1.75
C ARG A 323 -12.99 -17.07 0.62
N PRO A 324 -13.62 -16.59 -0.46
CA PRO A 324 -13.83 -17.39 -1.65
C PRO A 324 -12.51 -17.72 -2.36
N GLY A 325 -12.44 -18.92 -2.93
CA GLY A 325 -11.30 -19.44 -3.69
C GLY A 325 -10.48 -20.49 -2.94
N GLU A 326 -9.62 -21.17 -3.70
CA GLU A 326 -8.62 -22.11 -3.19
C GLU A 326 -7.53 -21.37 -2.40
N PRO A 327 -6.80 -22.03 -1.49
CA PRO A 327 -5.84 -21.37 -0.60
C PRO A 327 -4.77 -20.51 -1.28
N LEU A 328 -4.34 -20.88 -2.49
CA LEU A 328 -3.35 -20.14 -3.27
C LEU A 328 -3.95 -19.03 -4.15
N HIS A 329 -5.28 -19.03 -4.31
CA HIS A 329 -6.01 -18.16 -5.24
C HIS A 329 -7.22 -17.50 -4.55
N THR A 330 -7.12 -17.21 -3.25
CA THR A 330 -8.22 -16.57 -2.52
C THR A 330 -8.49 -15.16 -3.05
N ARG A 331 -9.77 -14.80 -3.15
CA ARG A 331 -10.18 -13.43 -3.45
C ARG A 331 -9.95 -12.52 -2.25
N LYS A 332 -9.86 -11.20 -2.48
CA LYS A 332 -9.70 -10.17 -1.43
C LYS A 332 -11.00 -9.81 -0.71
N PHE A 333 -11.98 -10.72 -0.75
CA PHE A 333 -13.27 -10.58 -0.06
C PHE A 333 -13.39 -11.60 1.06
N CYS A 334 -13.89 -11.17 2.20
CA CYS A 334 -14.03 -11.93 3.42
C CYS A 334 -15.49 -12.00 3.83
N PHE A 335 -15.86 -13.07 4.55
CA PHE A 335 -17.16 -13.15 5.20
C PHE A 335 -17.24 -12.09 6.30
N ASP A 336 -18.27 -11.25 6.23
CA ASP A 336 -18.49 -10.11 7.10
C ASP A 336 -19.91 -10.15 7.66
N ALA A 337 -20.03 -10.08 8.99
CA ALA A 337 -21.31 -10.03 9.69
C ALA A 337 -21.35 -8.82 10.64
N ILE A 338 -22.26 -7.89 10.37
CA ILE A 338 -22.40 -6.64 11.14
C ILE A 338 -23.01 -6.91 12.52
N SER A 339 -23.98 -7.82 12.57
CA SER A 339 -24.75 -8.15 13.78
C SER A 339 -25.11 -9.64 13.81
N HIS A 340 -25.67 -10.08 14.93
CA HIS A 340 -26.06 -11.47 15.16
C HIS A 340 -27.18 -11.95 14.23
N SER A 341 -28.04 -11.05 13.77
CA SER A 341 -29.19 -11.36 12.91
C SER A 341 -29.01 -10.88 11.47
N SER A 342 -27.87 -10.27 11.14
CA SER A 342 -27.62 -9.81 9.77
C SER A 342 -27.17 -10.98 8.90
N PRO A 343 -27.54 -10.99 7.61
CA PRO A 343 -26.96 -11.93 6.67
C PRO A 343 -25.44 -11.75 6.61
N VAL A 344 -24.73 -12.84 6.35
CA VAL A 344 -23.30 -12.75 6.07
C VAL A 344 -23.10 -12.23 4.67
N THR A 345 -22.24 -11.23 4.54
CA THR A 345 -21.91 -10.62 3.25
C THR A 345 -20.44 -10.85 2.92
N LEU A 346 -20.10 -10.67 1.65
CA LEU A 346 -18.71 -10.46 1.24
C LEU A 346 -18.34 -8.99 1.44
N TYR A 347 -17.24 -8.73 2.13
CA TYR A 347 -16.68 -7.39 2.28
C TYR A 347 -15.17 -7.39 2.04
N ASP A 348 -14.57 -6.22 1.77
CA ASP A 348 -13.13 -6.11 1.54
C ASP A 348 -12.34 -6.54 2.78
N CYS A 349 -11.44 -7.52 2.61
CA CYS A 349 -10.69 -8.09 3.73
C CYS A 349 -9.79 -7.05 4.42
N HIS A 350 -10.03 -6.78 5.71
CA HIS A 350 -9.20 -5.85 6.49
C HIS A 350 -8.15 -6.52 7.40
N GLY A 351 -8.27 -7.83 7.67
CA GLY A 351 -7.24 -8.61 8.38
C GLY A 351 -7.00 -8.23 9.85
N MET A 352 -7.89 -7.45 10.47
CA MET A 352 -7.73 -6.92 11.83
C MET A 352 -8.44 -7.76 12.91
N LYS A 353 -9.11 -8.85 12.53
CA LYS A 353 -10.14 -9.50 13.37
C LYS A 353 -11.27 -8.51 13.72
N GLY A 354 -12.47 -8.99 13.99
CA GLY A 354 -13.66 -8.13 14.10
C GLY A 354 -14.90 -8.81 13.54
N ASN A 355 -15.67 -8.09 12.70
CA ASN A 355 -16.80 -8.62 11.93
C ASN A 355 -16.41 -9.70 10.90
N GLN A 356 -15.12 -9.84 10.61
CA GLN A 356 -14.57 -10.91 9.78
C GLN A 356 -13.87 -12.04 10.57
N HIS A 357 -14.06 -12.11 11.89
CA HIS A 357 -13.39 -13.11 12.72
C HIS A 357 -14.27 -14.33 12.98
N TRP A 358 -13.85 -15.47 12.44
CA TRP A 358 -14.59 -16.71 12.45
C TRP A 358 -13.83 -17.80 13.22
N SER A 359 -14.57 -18.71 13.83
CA SER A 359 -14.04 -19.91 14.46
C SER A 359 -14.71 -21.16 13.90
N TYR A 360 -13.95 -22.23 13.70
CA TYR A 360 -14.49 -23.51 13.26
C TYR A 360 -14.25 -24.59 14.31
N ARG A 361 -15.33 -25.16 14.86
CA ARG A 361 -15.26 -26.20 15.90
C ARG A 361 -15.71 -27.55 15.33
N LYS A 362 -14.75 -28.45 15.05
CA LYS A 362 -15.03 -29.80 14.52
C LYS A 362 -15.95 -30.66 15.41
N VAL A 363 -15.94 -30.46 16.73
CA VAL A 363 -16.71 -31.28 17.68
C VAL A 363 -18.22 -31.04 17.60
N ARG A 364 -18.66 -29.86 17.14
CA ARG A 364 -20.08 -29.52 16.93
C ARG A 364 -20.43 -29.17 15.49
N VAL A 365 -19.44 -29.17 14.57
CA VAL A 365 -19.52 -28.70 13.18
C VAL A 365 -20.23 -27.35 13.07
N THR A 366 -19.76 -26.39 13.86
CA THR A 366 -20.31 -25.02 13.88
C THR A 366 -19.23 -24.02 13.47
N VAL A 367 -19.62 -23.08 12.61
CA VAL A 367 -18.85 -21.87 12.31
C VAL A 367 -19.38 -20.76 13.23
N GLY A 368 -18.57 -20.25 14.15
CA GLY A 368 -18.97 -19.25 15.13
C GLY A 368 -18.37 -17.88 14.85
N HIS A 369 -19.19 -16.83 14.93
CA HIS A 369 -18.73 -15.45 14.87
C HIS A 369 -18.27 -15.00 16.26
N LEU A 370 -16.96 -14.80 16.43
CA LEU A 370 -16.37 -14.66 17.78
C LEU A 370 -16.71 -13.34 18.47
N ARG A 371 -17.12 -12.30 17.73
CA ARG A 371 -17.62 -11.05 18.33
C ARG A 371 -19.07 -11.18 18.80
N GLY A 372 -19.82 -12.13 18.25
CA GLY A 372 -21.23 -12.33 18.53
C GLY A 372 -21.56 -13.42 19.55
N SER A 373 -20.62 -14.27 19.95
CA SER A 373 -20.90 -15.50 20.73
C SER A 373 -21.84 -16.52 20.03
N ASP A 374 -22.29 -16.21 18.81
CA ASP A 374 -23.33 -16.94 18.08
C ASP A 374 -22.77 -17.60 16.81
N CYS A 375 -23.50 -18.60 16.31
CA CYS A 375 -23.12 -19.43 15.17
C CYS A 375 -23.71 -18.91 13.86
N LEU A 376 -23.06 -19.26 12.75
CA LEU A 376 -23.65 -19.16 11.42
C LEU A 376 -24.83 -20.14 11.33
N GLU A 377 -26.04 -19.62 11.10
CA GLU A 377 -27.28 -20.40 10.94
C GLU A 377 -27.86 -20.28 9.53
#